data_AF-A0A382NNR1-F1
#
_entry.id   AF-A0A382NNR1-F1
#
_cell.length_a   1.000
_cell.length_b   1.000
_cell.length_c   1.000
_cell.angle_alpha   90.00
_cell.angle_beta   90.00
_cell.angle_gamma   90.00
#
_symmetry.space_group_name_H-M   'P 1'
#
loop_
_entity.id
_entity.type
_entity.pdbx_description
1 polymer ?
#
loop_
_entity_poly.entity_id
_entity_poly.type
_entity_poly.pdbx_seq_one_letter_code
_entity_poly.pdbx_strand_id
1 'polypeptide(L)'
;VAEAQWGQHVALGDPFLTSNCRLDMAQADHFVPAGGGNRLMDNHTGVWPNAIDPDSRNVDLTKFPPKSDRTQDYSVFKNQKEGWYAVTNPDIGIGFGLSYPVKIFQYLWYWQVFGGGSGYPWYNRTYNVGLEPFTSLGAGIPEPGSEERTSMIFKPGETKRATVRAVVFESTTGVSRITEEGLVTTL
;
A
#
# COMPACT_ATOMS: atom_id res chain seq x y z
N VAL A 1 -20.53 19.70 -11.00
CA VAL A 1 -19.53 19.09 -10.10
C VAL A 1 -18.47 18.42 -10.98
N ALA A 2 -17.23 18.33 -10.51
CA ALA A 2 -16.16 17.63 -11.23
C ALA A 2 -15.71 16.41 -10.42
N GLU A 3 -15.44 15.31 -11.11
CA GLU A 3 -14.79 14.16 -10.51
C GLU A 3 -13.28 14.30 -10.61
N ALA A 4 -12.58 13.89 -9.55
CA ALA A 4 -11.13 13.87 -9.52
C ALA A 4 -10.62 12.65 -8.74
N GLN A 5 -9.40 12.25 -9.08
CA GLN A 5 -8.60 11.34 -8.30
C GLN A 5 -7.31 12.05 -7.91
N TRP A 6 -6.90 11.90 -6.66
CA TRP A 6 -5.64 12.40 -6.16
C TRP A 6 -4.95 11.31 -5.34
N GLY A 7 -3.64 11.17 -5.51
CA GLY A 7 -2.84 10.25 -4.71
C GLY A 7 -1.36 10.57 -4.72
N GLN A 8 -0.62 9.82 -3.91
CA GLN A 8 0.84 9.85 -3.81
C GLN A 8 1.39 8.50 -4.24
N HIS A 9 2.00 8.44 -5.42
CA HIS A 9 2.48 7.19 -6.01
C HIS A 9 3.91 6.86 -5.53
N VAL A 10 4.05 6.56 -4.24
CA VAL A 10 5.36 6.28 -3.62
C VAL A 10 5.75 4.83 -3.87
N ALA A 11 6.93 4.62 -4.48
CA ALA A 11 7.49 3.30 -4.71
C ALA A 11 8.88 3.18 -4.06
N LEU A 12 9.12 2.03 -3.42
CA LEU A 12 10.40 1.63 -2.83
C LEU A 12 10.92 0.40 -3.57
N GLY A 13 12.23 0.31 -3.77
CA GLY A 13 12.85 -0.83 -4.45
C GLY A 13 14.31 -1.02 -4.02
N ASP A 14 15.00 -1.92 -4.71
CA ASP A 14 16.45 -2.13 -4.52
C ASP A 14 17.22 -0.78 -4.67
N PRO A 15 18.25 -0.50 -3.85
CA PRO A 15 18.84 -1.38 -2.83
C PRO A 15 18.25 -1.22 -1.43
N PHE A 16 17.25 -0.35 -1.22
CA PHE A 16 16.63 -0.17 0.10
C PHE A 16 15.69 -1.32 0.45
N LEU A 17 14.87 -1.76 -0.49
CA LEU A 17 13.94 -2.86 -0.28
C LEU A 17 14.68 -4.21 -0.37
N THR A 18 14.48 -5.08 0.61
CA THR A 18 14.95 -6.48 0.59
C THR A 18 13.83 -7.38 1.09
N SER A 19 13.99 -8.71 0.96
CA SER A 19 13.05 -9.67 1.54
C SER A 19 13.08 -9.71 3.07
N ASN A 20 14.08 -9.07 3.70
CA ASN A 20 14.14 -8.89 5.16
C ASN A 20 13.38 -7.64 5.62
N CYS A 21 13.02 -6.75 4.69
CA CYS A 21 12.23 -5.57 5.04
C CYS A 21 10.85 -5.97 5.58
N ARG A 22 10.31 -5.10 6.44
CA ARG A 22 9.00 -5.24 7.06
C ARG A 22 8.11 -4.05 6.73
N LEU A 23 6.84 -4.30 6.44
CA LEU A 23 5.78 -3.29 6.38
C LEU A 23 5.02 -3.22 7.72
N ASP A 24 4.96 -2.02 8.28
CA ASP A 24 4.11 -1.65 9.41
C ASP A 24 3.06 -0.63 8.95
N MET A 25 1.81 -0.76 9.40
CA MET A 25 0.77 0.24 9.14
C MET A 25 -0.34 0.15 10.19
N ALA A 26 -1.22 1.16 10.19
CA ALA A 26 -2.42 1.15 10.99
C ALA A 26 -3.37 -0.02 10.62
N GLN A 27 -4.22 -0.40 11.57
CA GLN A 27 -5.29 -1.38 11.33
C GLN A 27 -6.19 -0.93 10.16
N ALA A 28 -6.49 -1.86 9.25
CA ALA A 28 -7.26 -1.61 8.04
C ALA A 28 -7.91 -2.90 7.53
N ASP A 29 -9.03 -2.73 6.81
CA ASP A 29 -9.58 -3.79 5.97
C ASP A 29 -8.86 -3.74 4.61
N HIS A 30 -8.86 -4.84 3.87
CA HIS A 30 -8.34 -4.84 2.50
C HIS A 30 -9.13 -5.77 1.58
N PHE A 31 -8.96 -5.55 0.28
CA PHE A 31 -9.44 -6.47 -0.74
C PHE A 31 -8.41 -6.66 -1.85
N VAL A 32 -8.52 -7.78 -2.57
CA VAL A 32 -7.69 -8.15 -3.71
C VAL A 32 -8.57 -8.10 -4.96
N PRO A 33 -8.35 -7.16 -5.90
CA PRO A 33 -9.08 -7.16 -7.16
C PRO A 33 -8.79 -8.42 -7.99
N ALA A 34 -9.73 -8.82 -8.84
CA ALA A 34 -9.51 -9.92 -9.79
C ALA A 34 -8.39 -9.60 -10.79
N GLY A 35 -7.60 -10.62 -11.17
CA GLY A 35 -6.47 -10.48 -12.08
C GLY A 35 -5.33 -9.65 -11.50
N GLY A 36 -5.29 -9.48 -10.18
CA GLY A 36 -4.36 -8.59 -9.49
C GLY A 36 -2.94 -9.14 -9.36
N GLY A 37 -2.76 -10.45 -9.54
CA GLY A 37 -1.47 -11.08 -9.31
C GLY A 37 -1.42 -12.58 -9.48
N ASN A 38 -0.38 -13.18 -8.90
CA ASN A 38 -0.14 -14.63 -8.96
C ASN A 38 0.13 -15.28 -7.60
N ARG A 39 0.07 -14.53 -6.49
CA ARG A 39 0.23 -15.07 -5.13
C ARG A 39 -1.00 -14.81 -4.25
N LEU A 40 -1.66 -13.67 -4.34
CA LEU A 40 -2.88 -13.40 -3.58
C LEU A 40 -4.12 -14.00 -4.27
N MET A 41 -5.08 -14.48 -3.49
CA MET A 41 -6.37 -14.96 -4.01
C MET A 41 -7.21 -13.80 -4.54
N ASP A 42 -7.60 -13.87 -5.80
CA ASP A 42 -8.50 -12.90 -6.44
C ASP A 42 -9.84 -12.79 -5.70
N ASN A 43 -10.37 -11.57 -5.63
CA ASN A 43 -11.63 -11.21 -4.94
C ASN A 43 -11.65 -11.48 -3.43
N HIS A 44 -10.50 -11.81 -2.84
CA HIS A 44 -10.40 -11.97 -1.40
C HIS A 44 -10.61 -10.63 -0.68
N THR A 45 -11.32 -10.67 0.45
CA THR A 45 -11.41 -9.58 1.43
C THR A 45 -10.86 -10.07 2.77
N GLY A 46 -10.13 -9.20 3.46
CA GLY A 46 -9.45 -9.56 4.69
C GLY A 46 -9.19 -8.35 5.57
N VAL A 47 -8.49 -8.59 6.68
CA VAL A 47 -8.06 -7.57 7.64
C VAL A 47 -6.55 -7.66 7.75
N TRP A 48 -5.90 -6.50 7.68
CA TRP A 48 -4.46 -6.39 7.87
C TRP A 48 -4.02 -7.10 9.17
N PRO A 49 -2.93 -7.90 9.16
CA PRO A 49 -1.98 -8.11 8.06
C PRO A 49 -2.19 -9.41 7.24
N ASN A 50 -3.35 -10.07 7.36
CA ASN A 50 -3.52 -11.42 6.81
C ASN A 50 -4.29 -11.40 5.48
N ALA A 51 -3.75 -12.09 4.48
CA ALA A 51 -4.44 -12.47 3.25
C ALA A 51 -4.36 -13.99 3.06
N ILE A 52 -4.91 -14.49 1.95
CA ILE A 52 -4.77 -15.89 1.53
C ILE A 52 -4.32 -16.01 0.07
N ASP A 53 -3.71 -17.14 -0.25
CA ASP A 53 -3.41 -17.56 -1.61
C ASP A 53 -4.55 -18.41 -2.23
N PRO A 54 -4.46 -18.79 -3.51
CA PRO A 54 -5.48 -19.62 -4.17
C PRO A 54 -5.70 -21.00 -3.53
N ASP A 55 -4.74 -21.52 -2.77
CA ASP A 55 -4.85 -22.78 -2.02
C ASP A 55 -5.39 -22.55 -0.60
N SER A 56 -5.90 -21.36 -0.29
CA SER A 56 -6.38 -20.93 1.03
C SER A 56 -5.31 -20.96 2.14
N ARG A 57 -4.03 -20.88 1.79
CA ARG A 57 -2.95 -20.74 2.76
C ARG A 57 -2.76 -19.28 3.15
N ASN A 58 -2.40 -19.04 4.40
CA ASN A 58 -2.18 -17.68 4.90
C ASN A 58 -0.98 -17.01 4.22
N VAL A 59 -1.17 -15.75 3.83
CA VAL A 59 -0.13 -14.85 3.32
C VAL A 59 -0.01 -13.67 4.28
N ASP A 60 1.21 -13.43 4.77
CA ASP A 60 1.55 -12.33 5.65
C ASP A 60 1.91 -11.08 4.83
N LEU A 61 1.04 -10.08 4.85
CA LEU A 61 1.21 -8.83 4.10
C LEU A 61 2.28 -7.90 4.71
N THR A 62 2.79 -8.20 5.91
CA THR A 62 3.93 -7.48 6.51
C THR A 62 5.26 -7.78 5.82
N LYS A 63 5.32 -8.83 4.99
CA LYS A 63 6.55 -9.34 4.39
C LYS A 63 6.61 -9.12 2.89
N PHE A 64 7.83 -8.93 2.40
CA PHE A 64 8.14 -8.86 0.98
C PHE A 64 8.80 -10.17 0.53
N PRO A 65 8.17 -10.94 -0.39
CA PRO A 65 8.82 -12.09 -1.02
C PRO A 65 10.18 -11.74 -1.64
N PRO A 66 11.13 -12.68 -1.68
CA PRO A 66 12.36 -12.50 -2.44
C PRO A 66 12.09 -12.44 -3.95
N LYS A 67 12.96 -11.71 -4.68
CA LYS A 67 12.87 -11.55 -6.14
C LYS A 67 12.84 -12.87 -6.92
N SER A 68 13.40 -13.93 -6.35
CA SER A 68 13.41 -15.29 -6.91
C SER A 68 12.03 -15.91 -7.07
N ASP A 69 11.05 -15.44 -6.29
CA ASP A 69 9.70 -16.01 -6.27
C ASP A 69 8.87 -15.57 -7.49
N ARG A 70 9.33 -14.53 -8.21
CA ARG A 70 8.71 -14.05 -9.45
C ARG A 70 7.24 -13.69 -9.27
N THR A 71 6.91 -13.04 -8.15
CA THR A 71 5.54 -12.66 -7.83
C THR A 71 5.23 -11.22 -8.20
N GLN A 72 3.97 -11.00 -8.57
CA GLN A 72 3.36 -9.68 -8.70
C GLN A 72 1.97 -9.78 -8.10
N ASP A 73 1.59 -8.81 -7.27
CA ASP A 73 0.25 -8.73 -6.69
C ASP A 73 -0.22 -7.28 -6.60
N TYR A 74 -1.51 -7.15 -6.31
CA TYR A 74 -2.15 -5.88 -6.01
C TYR A 74 -3.23 -6.09 -4.95
N SER A 75 -3.20 -5.27 -3.89
CA SER A 75 -4.28 -5.20 -2.92
C SER A 75 -4.56 -3.74 -2.56
N VAL A 76 -5.75 -3.48 -2.05
CA VAL A 76 -6.17 -2.14 -1.66
C VAL A 76 -6.63 -2.17 -0.22
N PHE A 77 -6.01 -1.37 0.63
CA PHE A 77 -6.47 -1.13 1.99
C PHE A 77 -7.51 -0.01 2.01
N LYS A 78 -8.51 -0.17 2.88
CA LYS A 78 -9.58 0.80 3.16
C LYS A 78 -9.96 0.74 4.64
N ASN A 79 -10.86 1.62 5.08
CA ASN A 79 -11.30 1.69 6.47
C ASN A 79 -10.15 1.79 7.49
N GLN A 80 -9.03 2.39 7.06
CA GLN A 80 -7.82 2.53 7.85
C GLN A 80 -8.12 3.35 9.10
N LYS A 81 -7.65 2.91 10.27
CA LYS A 81 -7.87 3.64 11.53
C LYS A 81 -7.05 4.93 11.62
N GLU A 82 -5.86 4.91 11.03
CA GLU A 82 -4.98 6.07 10.87
C GLU A 82 -4.32 5.99 9.48
N GLY A 83 -3.88 7.13 8.95
CA GLY A 83 -3.19 7.17 7.65
C GLY A 83 -1.69 7.19 7.85
N TRP A 84 -1.08 6.03 8.01
CA TRP A 84 0.37 5.89 8.00
C TRP A 84 0.81 4.49 7.60
N TYR A 85 2.00 4.39 7.02
CA TYR A 85 2.74 3.15 6.86
C TYR A 85 4.24 3.39 7.06
N ALA A 86 4.99 2.32 7.28
CA ALA A 86 6.43 2.33 7.32
C ALA A 86 7.02 1.04 6.72
N VAL A 87 8.12 1.18 6.00
CA VAL A 87 8.97 0.06 5.58
C VAL A 87 10.28 0.16 6.33
N THR A 88 10.60 -0.84 7.13
CA THR A 88 11.85 -0.92 7.89
C THR A 88 12.79 -1.92 7.24
N ASN A 89 14.02 -1.50 6.94
CA ASN A 89 15.10 -2.40 6.53
C ASN A 89 15.98 -2.73 7.75
N PRO A 90 15.85 -3.95 8.32
CA PRO A 90 16.60 -4.32 9.51
C PRO A 90 18.10 -4.52 9.25
N ASP A 91 18.50 -4.81 8.01
CA ASP A 91 19.89 -5.09 7.64
C ASP A 91 20.77 -3.83 7.71
N ILE A 92 20.17 -2.66 7.46
CA ILE A 92 20.84 -1.35 7.52
C ILE A 92 20.35 -0.46 8.67
N GLY A 93 19.34 -0.90 9.43
CA GLY A 93 18.81 -0.18 10.58
C GLY A 93 18.04 1.11 10.25
N ILE A 94 17.54 1.25 9.01
CA ILE A 94 16.84 2.44 8.53
C ILE A 94 15.45 2.06 8.06
N GLY A 95 14.46 2.90 8.36
CA GLY A 95 13.13 2.82 7.80
C GLY A 95 12.70 4.10 7.10
N PHE A 96 11.79 3.93 6.14
CA PHE A 96 11.04 4.99 5.47
C PHE A 96 9.58 4.91 5.89
N GLY A 97 8.96 6.04 6.19
CA GLY A 97 7.54 6.09 6.53
C GLY A 97 6.83 7.24 5.86
N LEU A 98 5.51 7.09 5.75
CA LEU A 98 4.62 8.12 5.24
C LEU A 98 3.43 8.25 6.20
N SER A 99 3.07 9.49 6.56
CA SER A 99 1.79 9.78 7.20
C SER A 99 0.95 10.74 6.35
N TYR A 100 -0.36 10.51 6.35
CA TYR A 100 -1.32 11.18 5.49
C TYR A 100 -2.70 11.25 6.16
N PRO A 101 -3.52 12.26 5.83
CA PRO A 101 -4.88 12.36 6.37
C PRO A 101 -5.78 11.31 5.73
N VAL A 102 -6.09 10.26 6.49
CA VAL A 102 -6.91 9.11 6.06
C VAL A 102 -8.32 9.52 5.60
N LYS A 103 -8.85 10.63 6.12
CA LYS A 103 -10.15 11.19 5.69
C LYS A 103 -10.13 11.71 4.24
N ILE A 104 -8.95 12.00 3.70
CA ILE A 104 -8.75 12.41 2.31
C ILE A 104 -8.29 11.21 1.49
N PHE A 105 -7.18 10.59 1.90
CA PHE A 105 -6.63 9.40 1.24
C PHE A 105 -7.21 8.14 1.88
N GLN A 106 -8.45 7.83 1.49
CA GLN A 106 -9.25 6.75 2.08
C GLN A 106 -8.74 5.36 1.72
N TYR A 107 -7.94 5.27 0.64
CA TYR A 107 -7.36 4.03 0.14
C TYR A 107 -5.84 4.08 0.23
N LEU A 108 -5.22 2.95 0.55
CA LEU A 108 -3.79 2.73 0.34
C LEU A 108 -3.63 1.58 -0.64
N TRP A 109 -3.13 1.88 -1.83
CA TRP A 109 -2.88 0.86 -2.85
C TRP A 109 -1.54 0.19 -2.54
N TYR A 110 -1.54 -1.14 -2.60
CA TYR A 110 -0.39 -1.98 -2.33
C TYR A 110 0.00 -2.73 -3.60
N TRP A 111 0.74 -2.04 -4.47
CA TRP A 111 1.28 -2.60 -5.70
C TRP A 111 2.59 -3.34 -5.43
N GLN A 112 2.64 -4.61 -5.78
CA GLN A 112 3.73 -5.50 -5.40
C GLN A 112 4.36 -6.10 -6.66
N VAL A 113 5.66 -5.86 -6.88
CA VAL A 113 6.40 -6.48 -7.99
C VAL A 113 7.73 -7.01 -7.47
N PHE A 114 7.75 -8.29 -7.09
CA PHE A 114 8.91 -8.96 -6.51
C PHE A 114 9.53 -9.90 -7.53
N GLY A 115 10.01 -9.33 -8.64
CA GLY A 115 10.57 -10.08 -9.76
C GLY A 115 9.53 -10.71 -10.70
N GLY A 116 8.23 -10.50 -10.46
CA GLY A 116 7.15 -10.84 -11.39
C GLY A 116 7.03 -9.85 -12.55
N GLY A 117 5.88 -9.82 -13.22
CA GLY A 117 5.65 -8.97 -14.39
C GLY A 117 6.49 -9.41 -15.59
N SER A 118 6.23 -10.60 -16.14
CA SER A 118 7.00 -11.15 -17.26
C SER A 118 6.80 -10.39 -18.58
N GLY A 119 5.69 -9.67 -18.70
CA GLY A 119 5.37 -8.82 -19.85
C GLY A 119 6.06 -7.45 -19.83
N TYR A 120 5.80 -6.69 -20.89
CA TYR A 120 6.15 -5.27 -20.94
C TYR A 120 5.48 -4.51 -19.78
N PRO A 121 6.15 -3.51 -19.16
CA PRO A 121 7.53 -3.07 -19.39
C PRO A 121 8.57 -3.72 -18.48
N TRP A 122 8.16 -4.62 -17.57
CA TRP A 122 8.99 -5.09 -16.46
C TRP A 122 9.93 -6.22 -16.85
N TYR A 123 9.47 -7.18 -17.67
CA TYR A 123 10.24 -8.35 -18.11
C TYR A 123 10.97 -9.07 -16.95
N ASN A 124 10.30 -9.21 -15.80
CA ASN A 124 10.85 -9.81 -14.57
C ASN A 124 12.11 -9.11 -13.99
N ARG A 125 12.35 -7.83 -14.32
CA ARG A 125 13.58 -7.12 -13.89
C ARG A 125 13.43 -6.33 -12.60
N THR A 126 12.23 -5.92 -12.23
CA THR A 126 12.00 -5.01 -11.11
C THR A 126 11.85 -5.76 -9.79
N TYR A 127 12.20 -5.09 -8.71
CA TYR A 127 11.92 -5.50 -7.33
C TYR A 127 11.51 -4.25 -6.57
N ASN A 128 10.21 -4.09 -6.39
CA ASN A 128 9.65 -2.89 -5.82
C ASN A 128 8.28 -3.12 -5.20
N VAL A 129 7.92 -2.20 -4.31
CA VAL A 129 6.59 -2.05 -3.74
C VAL A 129 6.11 -0.61 -3.93
N GLY A 130 4.90 -0.43 -4.42
CA GLY A 130 4.13 0.81 -4.35
C GLY A 130 3.23 0.78 -3.11
N LEU A 131 3.36 1.81 -2.26
CA LEU A 131 2.48 2.05 -1.10
C LEU A 131 1.88 3.44 -1.27
N GLU A 132 0.69 3.47 -1.86
CA GLU A 132 0.20 4.65 -2.54
C GLU A 132 -1.13 5.13 -1.93
N PRO A 133 -1.10 6.16 -1.06
CA PRO A 133 -2.33 6.76 -0.55
C PRO A 133 -3.09 7.44 -1.68
N PHE A 134 -4.34 7.06 -1.87
CA PHE A 134 -5.23 7.58 -2.90
C PHE A 134 -6.61 7.93 -2.33
N THR A 135 -7.24 8.94 -2.93
CA THR A 135 -8.60 9.36 -2.56
C THR A 135 -9.68 8.38 -3.01
N SER A 136 -9.40 7.58 -4.03
CA SER A 136 -10.36 6.72 -4.72
C SER A 136 -9.67 5.48 -5.30
N LEU A 137 -10.45 4.52 -5.77
CA LEU A 137 -9.94 3.48 -6.68
C LEU A 137 -9.65 4.07 -8.07
N GLY A 138 -8.92 3.31 -8.90
CA GLY A 138 -8.49 3.73 -10.24
C GLY A 138 -9.68 4.22 -11.08
N ALA A 139 -9.56 5.41 -11.68
CA ALA A 139 -10.65 6.05 -12.43
C ALA A 139 -11.98 6.21 -11.65
N GLY A 140 -11.93 6.15 -10.33
CA GLY A 140 -13.09 6.28 -9.45
C GLY A 140 -14.07 5.12 -9.51
N ILE A 141 -13.62 3.92 -9.93
CA ILE A 141 -14.49 2.73 -9.96
C ILE A 141 -15.09 2.44 -8.58
N PRO A 142 -16.29 1.83 -8.52
CA PRO A 142 -16.86 1.37 -7.28
C PRO A 142 -16.01 0.30 -6.58
N GLU A 143 -16.22 0.18 -5.27
CA GLU A 143 -15.69 -0.95 -4.51
C GLU A 143 -16.40 -2.27 -4.90
N PRO A 144 -15.78 -3.44 -4.65
CA PRO A 144 -16.45 -4.72 -4.87
C PRO A 144 -17.81 -4.79 -4.16
N GLY A 145 -18.87 -5.10 -4.92
CA GLY A 145 -20.24 -5.19 -4.41
C GLY A 145 -20.98 -3.86 -4.25
N SER A 146 -20.41 -2.75 -4.76
CA SER A 146 -21.07 -1.44 -4.79
C SER A 146 -21.19 -0.92 -6.23
N GLU A 147 -22.17 -0.05 -6.45
CA GLU A 147 -22.31 0.75 -7.69
C GLU A 147 -21.88 2.22 -7.46
N GLU A 148 -21.54 2.59 -6.22
CA GLU A 148 -21.15 3.95 -5.87
C GLU A 148 -19.72 4.23 -6.30
N ARG A 149 -19.53 5.27 -7.12
CA ARG A 149 -18.21 5.72 -7.55
C ARG A 149 -17.40 6.21 -6.36
N THR A 150 -16.10 5.88 -6.36
CA THR A 150 -15.17 6.30 -5.30
C THR A 150 -14.50 7.64 -5.59
N SER A 151 -14.74 8.21 -6.78
CA SER A 151 -14.20 9.52 -7.20
C SER A 151 -14.43 10.60 -6.13
N MET A 152 -13.41 11.42 -5.90
CA MET A 152 -13.59 12.64 -5.15
C MET A 152 -14.41 13.64 -5.96
N ILE A 153 -15.42 14.25 -5.33
CA ILE A 153 -16.27 15.25 -5.98
C ILE A 153 -15.86 16.66 -5.56
N PHE A 154 -15.73 17.55 -6.54
CA PHE A 154 -15.52 18.98 -6.34
C PHE A 154 -16.75 19.80 -6.74
N LYS A 155 -17.18 20.70 -5.86
CA LYS A 155 -18.12 21.79 -6.18
C LYS A 155 -17.37 22.94 -6.88
N PRO A 156 -18.06 23.79 -7.67
CA PRO A 156 -17.45 24.99 -8.24
C PRO A 156 -16.78 25.85 -7.16
N GLY A 157 -15.50 26.17 -7.35
CA GLY A 157 -14.69 26.97 -6.40
C GLY A 157 -14.22 26.23 -5.15
N GLU A 158 -14.56 24.94 -4.96
CA GLU A 158 -14.11 24.17 -3.81
C GLU A 158 -12.59 23.94 -3.84
N THR A 159 -11.94 24.11 -2.69
CA THR A 159 -10.53 23.75 -2.50
C THR A 159 -10.42 22.71 -1.40
N LYS A 160 -9.74 21.60 -1.69
CA LYS A 160 -9.34 20.60 -0.69
C LYS A 160 -7.82 20.66 -0.52
N ARG A 161 -7.34 20.45 0.70
CA ARG A 161 -5.91 20.50 1.05
C ARG A 161 -5.58 19.31 1.94
N ALA A 162 -4.38 18.76 1.77
CA ALA A 162 -3.84 17.72 2.62
C ALA A 162 -2.35 17.98 2.85
N THR A 163 -1.86 17.53 4.00
CA THR A 163 -0.42 17.48 4.30
C THR A 163 -0.02 16.02 4.34
N VAL A 164 0.96 15.63 3.54
CA VAL A 164 1.57 14.30 3.59
C VAL A 164 3.00 14.48 4.08
N ARG A 165 3.45 13.63 5.00
CA ARG A 165 4.79 13.69 5.57
C ARG A 165 5.53 12.41 5.28
N ALA A 166 6.68 12.53 4.64
CA ALA A 166 7.66 11.46 4.55
C ALA A 166 8.65 11.60 5.72
N VAL A 167 8.99 10.48 6.34
CA VAL A 167 9.95 10.40 7.45
C VAL A 167 10.97 9.30 7.17
N VAL A 168 12.20 9.53 7.62
CA VAL A 168 13.25 8.52 7.71
C VAL A 168 13.58 8.36 9.18
N PHE A 169 13.73 7.13 9.65
CA PHE A 169 13.96 6.82 11.05
C PHE A 169 14.94 5.66 11.19
N GLU A 170 15.54 5.52 12.38
CA GLU A 170 16.38 4.39 12.74
C GLU A 170 15.53 3.32 13.43
N SER A 171 15.62 2.07 12.97
CA SER A 171 15.00 0.91 13.61
C SER A 171 15.50 -0.38 12.95
N THR A 172 15.64 -1.44 13.74
CA THR A 172 15.89 -2.81 13.25
C THR A 172 14.69 -3.73 13.46
N THR A 173 13.63 -3.27 14.13
CA THR A 173 12.49 -4.09 14.55
C THR A 173 11.18 -3.68 13.90
N GLY A 174 11.08 -2.44 13.41
CA GLY A 174 9.86 -1.83 12.88
C GLY A 174 9.37 -0.65 13.72
N VAL A 175 8.12 -0.25 13.49
CA VAL A 175 7.45 0.84 14.20
C VAL A 175 6.04 0.43 14.61
N SER A 176 5.57 0.98 15.74
CA SER A 176 4.20 0.81 16.19
C SER A 176 3.28 1.93 15.69
N ARG A 177 3.83 3.11 15.35
CA ARG A 177 3.05 4.26 14.89
C ARG A 177 3.90 5.35 14.22
N ILE A 178 3.29 6.08 13.29
CA ILE A 178 3.75 7.39 12.81
C ILE A 178 2.59 8.39 12.94
N THR A 179 2.78 9.50 13.64
CA THR A 179 1.71 10.53 13.79
C THR A 179 1.56 11.40 12.54
N GLU A 180 0.47 12.19 12.46
CA GLU A 180 0.27 13.17 11.38
C GLU A 180 1.35 14.27 11.36
N GLU A 181 2.06 14.47 12.47
CA GLU A 181 3.21 15.37 12.60
C GLU A 181 4.53 14.71 12.18
N GLY A 182 4.54 13.41 11.91
CA GLY A 182 5.72 12.64 11.53
C GLY A 182 6.54 12.15 12.73
N LEU A 183 5.96 12.08 13.93
CA LEU A 183 6.64 11.48 15.08
C LEU A 183 6.55 9.96 14.98
N VAL A 184 7.71 9.28 15.09
CA VAL A 184 7.83 7.83 14.94
C VAL A 184 7.98 7.17 16.30
N THR A 185 7.20 6.12 16.56
CA THR A 185 7.36 5.24 17.72
C THR A 185 7.86 3.88 17.24
N THR A 186 9.09 3.51 17.56
CA THR A 186 9.68 2.19 17.21
C THR A 186 9.05 1.05 18.02
N LEU A 187 9.22 -0.20 17.55
CA LEU A 187 8.83 -1.42 18.27
C LEU A 187 9.87 -1.86 19.30
#